data_AF-R7ZWH5-F1
#
_entry.id   AF-R7ZWH5-F1
#
_cell.length_a   1.000
_cell.length_b   1.000
_cell.length_c   1.000
_cell.angle_alpha   90.00
_cell.angle_beta   90.00
_cell.angle_gamma   90.00
#
_symmetry.space_group_name_H-M   'P 1'
#
loop_
_entity.id
_entity.type
_entity.pdbx_description
1 polymer ?
#
loop_
_entity_poly.entity_id
_entity_poly.type
_entity_poly.pdbx_seq_one_letter_code
_entity_poly.pdbx_strand_id
1 'polypeptide(L)'
;MRLNPYLLPHKGLRYLLAKVSLLAGNLDNTLPKEVDQLKALSNELFFLLEQHAHVEDHMILPDLEKKCPGSTEENHEEHEYLEGLVAQLQTQVNALQPGSDPNAPKVFFEALMEVIGEEMDPRPFTVLRESLEEGALVH
;
A
#
# COMPACT_ATOMS: atom_id res chain seq x y z
N MET A 1 -14.38 9.47 -26.93
CA MET A 1 -13.97 8.59 -25.82
C MET A 1 -13.97 9.41 -24.55
N ARG A 2 -14.79 9.10 -23.54
CA ARG A 2 -14.64 9.73 -22.21
C ARG A 2 -13.41 9.09 -21.57
N LEU A 3 -12.34 9.86 -21.40
CA LEU A 3 -11.19 9.42 -20.61
C LEU A 3 -11.66 9.40 -19.15
N ASN A 4 -11.57 8.24 -18.48
CA ASN A 4 -11.77 8.19 -17.05
C ASN A 4 -10.38 8.34 -16.39
N PRO A 5 -10.01 9.54 -15.90
CA PRO A 5 -8.70 9.77 -15.30
C PRO A 5 -8.44 8.87 -14.08
N TYR A 6 -9.49 8.31 -13.46
CA TYR A 6 -9.41 7.41 -12.31
C TYR A 6 -9.04 5.95 -12.65
N LEU A 7 -9.19 5.47 -13.89
CA LEU A 7 -9.02 4.02 -14.11
C LEU A 7 -7.55 3.56 -14.19
N LEU A 8 -6.67 4.42 -14.72
CA LEU A 8 -5.28 4.05 -14.98
C LEU A 8 -4.38 4.14 -13.75
N PRO A 9 -4.43 5.22 -12.93
CA PRO A 9 -3.59 5.34 -11.73
C PRO A 9 -3.85 4.18 -10.74
N HIS A 10 -5.11 3.92 -10.40
CA HIS A 10 -5.45 2.87 -9.44
C HIS A 10 -5.12 1.46 -9.95
N LYS A 11 -5.12 1.22 -11.26
CA LYS A 11 -4.67 -0.07 -11.81
C LYS A 11 -3.17 -0.25 -11.61
N GLY A 12 -2.37 0.80 -11.79
CA GLY A 12 -0.94 0.80 -11.51
C GLY A 12 -0.65 0.58 -10.03
N LEU A 13 -1.34 1.33 -9.16
CA LEU A 13 -1.20 1.22 -7.71
C LEU A 13 -1.54 -0.18 -7.20
N ARG A 14 -2.68 -0.75 -7.61
CA ARG A 14 -3.05 -2.13 -7.24
C ARG A 14 -2.01 -3.16 -7.66
N TYR A 15 -1.41 -2.99 -8.84
CA TYR A 15 -0.37 -3.90 -9.33
C TYR A 15 0.90 -3.83 -8.48
N LEU A 16 1.35 -2.61 -8.14
CA LEU A 16 2.52 -2.43 -7.28
C LEU A 16 2.27 -2.90 -5.86
N LEU A 17 1.10 -2.61 -5.31
CA LEU A 17 0.67 -3.08 -4.00
C LEU A 17 0.75 -4.61 -3.93
N ALA A 18 0.16 -5.32 -4.90
CA ALA A 18 0.22 -6.78 -4.95
C ALA A 18 1.66 -7.32 -5.04
N LYS A 19 2.55 -6.64 -5.77
CA LYS A 19 3.97 -7.01 -5.86
C LYS A 19 4.70 -6.84 -4.54
N VAL A 20 4.49 -5.71 -3.87
CA VAL A 20 5.09 -5.44 -2.56
C VAL A 20 4.60 -6.46 -1.54
N SER A 21 3.29 -6.73 -1.49
CA SER A 21 2.71 -7.73 -0.59
C SER A 21 3.30 -9.12 -0.82
N LEU A 22 3.39 -9.55 -2.08
CA LEU A 22 3.95 -10.87 -2.42
C LEU A 22 5.43 -10.97 -2.03
N LEU A 23 6.22 -9.93 -2.29
CA LEU A 23 7.64 -9.92 -1.96
C LEU A 23 7.87 -9.86 -0.45
N ALA A 24 7.12 -9.04 0.27
CA ALA A 24 7.21 -8.92 1.72
C ALA A 24 6.84 -10.23 2.43
N GLY A 25 5.80 -10.93 1.97
CA GLY A 25 5.36 -12.20 2.55
C GLY A 25 6.30 -13.39 2.29
N ASN A 26 7.19 -13.29 1.30
CA ASN A 26 8.13 -14.37 0.93
C ASN A 26 9.60 -13.99 1.12
N LEU A 27 9.88 -12.86 1.79
CA LEU A 27 11.23 -12.30 1.87
C LEU A 27 12.19 -13.21 2.63
N ASP A 28 13.28 -13.65 2.00
CA ASP A 28 14.45 -14.16 2.72
C ASP A 28 15.32 -12.96 3.17
N ASN A 29 15.12 -12.55 4.41
CA ASN A 29 15.81 -11.39 4.95
C ASN A 29 17.31 -11.62 5.22
N THR A 30 17.82 -12.83 5.03
CA THR A 30 19.27 -13.09 5.09
C THR A 30 19.97 -12.73 3.79
N LEU A 31 19.21 -12.56 2.70
CA LEU A 31 19.70 -12.20 1.37
C LEU A 31 19.62 -10.67 1.16
N PRO A 32 20.75 -9.94 1.14
CA PRO A 32 20.72 -8.48 0.99
C PRO A 32 19.98 -7.99 -0.25
N LYS A 33 20.09 -8.73 -1.35
CA LYS A 33 19.43 -8.39 -2.62
C LYS A 33 17.91 -8.37 -2.52
N GLU A 34 17.32 -9.29 -1.74
CA GLU A 34 15.86 -9.34 -1.59
C GLU A 34 15.37 -8.18 -0.72
N VAL A 35 16.10 -7.87 0.35
CA VAL A 35 15.82 -6.70 1.20
C VAL A 35 15.90 -5.40 0.39
N ASP A 36 16.94 -5.25 -0.43
CA ASP A 36 17.10 -4.09 -1.32
C ASP A 36 15.97 -4.00 -2.35
N GLN A 37 15.56 -5.13 -2.93
CA GLN A 37 14.45 -5.19 -3.89
C GLN A 37 13.12 -4.79 -3.24
N LEU A 38 12.85 -5.26 -2.02
CA LEU A 38 11.65 -4.88 -1.27
C LEU A 38 11.64 -3.38 -0.98
N LYS A 39 12.75 -2.82 -0.48
CA LYS A 39 12.87 -1.38 -0.26
C LYS A 39 12.64 -0.58 -1.53
N ALA A 40 13.24 -0.99 -2.65
CA ALA A 40 13.08 -0.28 -3.93
C ALA A 40 11.62 -0.27 -4.40
N LEU A 41 10.96 -1.43 -4.43
CA LEU A 41 9.57 -1.54 -4.87
C LEU A 41 8.59 -0.84 -3.92
N SER A 42 8.80 -0.93 -2.60
CA SER A 42 7.97 -0.22 -1.62
C SER A 42 8.10 1.28 -1.77
N ASN A 43 9.32 1.81 -1.92
CA ASN A 43 9.50 3.26 -2.11
C ASN A 43 8.93 3.74 -3.46
N GLU A 44 8.94 2.91 -4.51
CA GLU A 44 8.25 3.22 -5.77
C GLU A 44 6.72 3.29 -5.58
N LEU A 45 6.15 2.33 -4.82
CA LEU A 45 4.73 2.35 -4.46
C LEU A 45 4.36 3.63 -3.67
N PHE A 46 5.13 3.96 -2.63
CA PHE A 46 4.86 5.14 -1.80
C PHE A 46 4.95 6.43 -2.58
N PHE A 47 5.96 6.57 -3.44
CA PHE A 47 6.05 7.71 -4.35
C PHE A 47 4.82 7.84 -5.24
N LEU A 48 4.33 6.73 -5.82
CA LEU A 48 3.15 6.78 -6.68
C LEU A 48 1.85 7.05 -5.92
N LEU A 49 1.72 6.59 -4.67
CA LEU A 49 0.60 6.95 -3.80
C LEU A 49 0.59 8.44 -3.50
N GLU A 50 1.74 9.02 -3.13
CA GLU A 50 1.89 10.46 -2.90
C GLU A 50 1.53 11.28 -4.17
N GLN A 51 2.06 10.89 -5.34
CA GLN A 51 1.74 11.58 -6.59
C GLN A 51 0.26 11.46 -6.96
N HIS A 52 -0.37 10.33 -6.64
CA HIS A 52 -1.79 10.12 -6.89
C HIS A 52 -2.67 11.02 -6.02
N ALA A 53 -2.44 11.02 -4.71
CA ALA A 53 -3.17 11.87 -3.76
C ALA A 53 -2.97 13.36 -4.10
N HIS A 54 -1.74 13.78 -4.41
CA HIS A 54 -1.44 15.15 -4.80
C HIS A 54 -2.28 15.62 -6.01
N VAL A 55 -2.40 14.79 -7.05
CA VAL A 55 -3.23 15.12 -8.22
C VAL A 55 -4.71 15.20 -7.84
N GLU A 56 -5.18 14.30 -6.99
CA GLU A 56 -6.57 14.32 -6.54
C GLU A 56 -6.89 15.58 -5.75
N ASP A 57 -6.10 15.90 -4.74
CA ASP A 57 -6.31 17.04 -3.84
C ASP A 57 -6.22 18.40 -4.55
N HIS A 58 -5.34 18.52 -5.54
CA HIS A 58 -5.06 19.83 -6.16
C HIS A 58 -5.80 20.05 -7.48
N MET A 59 -6.25 18.98 -8.15
CA MET A 59 -6.86 19.08 -9.48
C MET A 59 -8.27 18.53 -9.55
N ILE A 60 -8.55 17.41 -8.87
CA ILE A 60 -9.79 16.65 -9.07
C ILE A 60 -10.83 17.01 -8.02
N LEU A 61 -10.50 16.87 -6.73
CA LEU A 61 -11.40 17.16 -5.61
C LEU A 61 -11.89 18.62 -5.65
N PRO A 62 -11.06 19.64 -5.93
CA PRO A 62 -11.54 21.02 -6.03
C PRO A 62 -12.59 21.24 -7.12
N ASP A 63 -12.53 20.47 -8.21
CA ASP A 63 -13.50 20.58 -9.32
C ASP A 63 -14.79 19.79 -9.04
N LEU A 64 -14.72 18.75 -8.21
CA LEU A 64 -15.90 18.06 -7.69
C LEU A 64 -16.63 18.92 -6.65
N GLU A 65 -15.88 19.51 -5.71
CA GLU A 65 -16.41 20.37 -4.65
C GLU A 65 -17.13 21.60 -5.21
N LYS A 66 -16.58 22.23 -6.26
CA LYS A 66 -17.27 23.33 -6.98
C LYS A 66 -18.63 22.92 -7.58
N LYS A 67 -18.79 21.65 -7.95
CA LYS A 67 -20.04 21.12 -8.54
C LYS A 67 -21.02 20.64 -7.49
N CYS A 68 -20.51 20.07 -6.41
CA CYS A 68 -21.29 19.51 -5.31
C CYS A 68 -20.56 19.81 -3.99
N PRO A 69 -20.86 20.95 -3.35
CA PRO A 69 -20.20 21.32 -2.09
C PRO A 69 -20.43 20.28 -0.98
N GLY A 70 -19.39 19.99 -0.22
CA GLY A 70 -19.32 18.96 0.82
C GLY A 70 -19.12 17.54 0.28
N SER A 71 -18.86 17.36 -1.02
CA SER A 71 -18.74 16.00 -1.61
C SER A 71 -17.34 15.40 -1.50
N THR A 72 -16.35 16.20 -1.07
CA THR A 72 -14.94 15.76 -0.98
C THR A 72 -14.36 15.81 0.44
N GLU A 73 -15.19 16.11 1.45
CA GLU A 73 -14.75 16.24 2.85
C GLU A 73 -14.14 14.92 3.36
N GLU A 74 -14.86 13.81 3.18
CA GLU A 74 -14.40 12.46 3.54
C GLU A 74 -13.09 12.09 2.83
N ASN A 75 -12.94 12.45 1.55
CA ASN A 75 -11.71 12.15 0.80
C ASN A 75 -10.47 12.87 1.38
N HIS A 76 -10.63 14.10 1.85
CA HIS A 76 -9.53 14.83 2.48
C HIS A 76 -9.14 14.21 3.83
N GLU A 77 -10.12 13.79 4.63
CA GLU A 77 -9.87 13.10 5.91
C GLU A 77 -9.19 11.74 5.69
N GLU A 78 -9.66 10.96 4.71
CA GLU A 78 -9.06 9.69 4.31
C GLU A 78 -7.62 9.86 3.83
N HIS A 79 -7.33 10.86 2.99
CA HIS A 79 -5.97 11.13 2.52
C HIS A 79 -5.02 11.48 3.66
N GLU A 80 -5.41 12.36 4.60
CA GLU A 80 -4.57 12.71 5.75
C GLU A 80 -4.26 11.47 6.61
N TYR A 81 -5.24 10.60 6.83
CA TYR A 81 -5.05 9.34 7.55
C TYR A 81 -4.08 8.41 6.81
N LEU A 82 -4.31 8.18 5.51
CA LEU A 82 -3.51 7.26 4.70
C LEU A 82 -2.06 7.73 4.52
N GLU A 83 -1.82 9.03 4.40
CA GLU A 83 -0.47 9.60 4.37
C GLU A 83 0.32 9.23 5.65
N GLY A 84 -0.33 9.27 6.81
CA GLY A 84 0.25 8.86 8.08
C GLY A 84 0.62 7.38 8.11
N LEU A 85 -0.22 6.50 7.57
CA LEU A 85 0.04 5.07 7.47
C LEU A 85 1.18 4.75 6.49
N VAL A 86 1.19 5.42 5.33
CA VAL A 86 2.24 5.28 4.32
C VAL A 86 3.61 5.70 4.88
N ALA A 87 3.67 6.81 5.62
CA ALA A 87 4.92 7.27 6.26
C ALA A 87 5.46 6.26 7.29
N GLN A 88 4.57 5.61 8.04
CA GLN A 88 4.95 4.54 8.98
C GLN A 88 5.51 3.31 8.25
N LEU A 89 4.80 2.82 7.22
CA LEU A 89 5.26 1.70 6.39
C LEU A 89 6.60 2.00 5.72
N GLN A 90 6.79 3.23 5.23
CA GLN A 90 8.05 3.66 4.62
C GLN A 90 9.20 3.64 5.63
N THR A 91 8.95 4.10 6.86
CA THR A 91 9.95 4.05 7.92
C THR A 91 10.33 2.60 8.25
N GLN A 92 9.35 1.72 8.40
CA GLN A 92 9.57 0.30 8.71
C GLN A 92 10.38 -0.41 7.62
N VAL A 93 9.98 -0.30 6.35
CA VAL A 93 10.68 -1.01 5.26
C VAL A 93 12.11 -0.51 5.10
N ASN A 94 12.34 0.80 5.26
CA ASN A 94 13.68 1.38 5.10
C ASN A 94 14.62 1.02 6.25
N ALA A 95 14.07 0.74 7.44
CA ALA A 95 14.81 0.28 8.60
C ALA A 95 15.28 -1.18 8.50
N LEU A 96 14.68 -2.01 7.63
CA LEU A 96 15.09 -3.42 7.47
C LEU A 96 16.58 -3.54 7.17
N GLN A 97 17.28 -4.42 7.89
CA GLN A 97 18.67 -4.77 7.60
C GLN A 97 18.79 -6.27 7.37
N PRO A 98 19.63 -6.71 6.40
CA PRO A 98 19.79 -8.13 6.14
C PRO A 98 20.31 -8.87 7.38
N GLY A 99 19.62 -9.94 7.78
CA GLY A 99 20.00 -10.83 8.88
C GLY A 99 19.99 -10.21 10.29
N SER A 100 19.53 -8.97 10.47
CA SER A 100 19.57 -8.29 11.78
C SER A 100 18.43 -8.72 12.72
N ASP A 101 17.22 -8.87 12.17
CA ASP A 101 16.02 -9.26 12.90
C ASP A 101 15.14 -10.16 12.02
N PRO A 102 14.97 -11.45 12.36
CA PRO A 102 14.14 -12.39 11.60
C PRO A 102 12.65 -12.01 11.60
N ASN A 103 12.17 -11.21 12.55
CA ASN A 103 10.75 -10.84 12.65
C ASN A 103 10.41 -9.54 11.93
N ALA A 104 11.37 -8.65 11.68
CA ALA A 104 11.12 -7.34 11.08
C ALA A 104 10.37 -7.39 9.72
N PRO A 105 10.66 -8.34 8.79
CA PRO A 105 9.88 -8.48 7.55
C PRO A 105 8.42 -8.86 7.80
N LYS A 106 8.17 -9.75 8.77
CA LYS A 106 6.83 -10.17 9.15
C LYS A 106 6.03 -9.01 9.72
N VAL A 107 6.63 -8.21 10.61
CA VAL A 107 6.00 -7.00 11.17
C VAL A 107 5.63 -6.03 10.06
N PHE A 108 6.53 -5.77 9.12
CA PHE A 108 6.24 -4.92 7.96
C PHE A 108 5.10 -5.48 7.11
N PHE A 109 5.11 -6.79 6.83
CA PHE A 109 4.06 -7.44 6.06
C PHE A 109 2.69 -7.34 6.75
N GLU A 110 2.62 -7.60 8.06
CA GLU A 110 1.39 -7.49 8.85
C GLU A 110 0.85 -6.06 8.84
N ALA A 111 1.72 -5.06 9.05
CA ALA A 111 1.33 -3.65 8.98
C ALA A 111 0.82 -3.27 7.58
N LEU A 112 1.49 -3.74 6.51
CA LEU A 112 1.03 -3.51 5.15
C LEU A 112 -0.34 -4.15 4.91
N MET A 113 -0.54 -5.37 5.40
CA MET A 113 -1.81 -6.09 5.27
C MET A 113 -2.93 -5.37 6.03
N GLU A 114 -2.66 -4.85 7.23
CA GLU A 114 -3.64 -4.06 7.99
C GLU A 114 -4.12 -2.83 7.20
N VAL A 115 -3.19 -2.04 6.65
CA VAL A 115 -3.53 -0.88 5.79
C VAL A 115 -4.36 -1.31 4.57
N ILE A 116 -4.00 -2.41 3.91
CA ILE A 116 -4.78 -2.92 2.77
C ILE A 116 -6.17 -3.39 3.20
N GLY A 117 -6.28 -3.99 4.38
CA GLY A 117 -7.53 -4.53 4.92
C GLY A 117 -8.52 -3.46 5.33
N GLU A 118 -8.05 -2.32 5.84
CA GLU A 118 -8.90 -1.16 6.14
C GLU A 118 -9.48 -0.55 4.85
N GLU A 119 -8.68 -0.54 3.77
CA GLU A 119 -9.04 0.11 2.49
C GLU A 119 -9.77 -0.79 1.49
N MET A 120 -9.67 -2.11 1.62
CA MET A 120 -10.38 -3.06 0.77
C MET A 120 -11.72 -3.47 1.41
N ASP A 121 -12.78 -3.62 0.59
CA ASP A 121 -14.02 -4.30 1.01
C ASP A 121 -13.64 -5.52 1.87
N PRO A 122 -14.16 -5.70 3.10
CA PRO A 122 -13.65 -6.70 4.04
C PRO A 122 -13.74 -8.14 3.52
N ARG A 123 -14.52 -8.40 2.47
CA ARG A 123 -14.76 -9.76 1.95
C ARG A 123 -13.56 -10.35 1.18
N PRO A 124 -12.95 -9.69 0.17
CA PRO A 124 -11.83 -10.30 -0.56
C PRO A 124 -10.52 -10.35 0.24
N PHE A 125 -10.31 -9.39 1.14
CA PHE A 125 -9.10 -9.34 1.97
C PHE A 125 -9.07 -10.43 3.04
N THR A 126 -10.20 -10.67 3.73
CA THR A 126 -10.31 -11.76 4.72
C THR A 126 -10.00 -13.12 4.07
N VAL A 127 -10.50 -13.36 2.85
CA VAL A 127 -10.21 -14.58 2.08
C VAL A 127 -8.72 -14.70 1.73
N LEU A 128 -8.06 -13.62 1.34
CA LEU A 128 -6.63 -13.61 1.04
C LEU A 128 -5.79 -13.92 2.30
N ARG A 129 -6.12 -13.29 3.43
CA ARG A 129 -5.44 -13.49 4.71
C ARG A 129 -5.59 -14.93 5.22
N GLU A 130 -6.81 -15.46 5.21
CA GLU A 130 -7.08 -16.86 5.58
C GLU A 130 -6.31 -17.84 4.68
N SER A 131 -6.23 -17.57 3.37
CA SER A 131 -5.49 -18.41 2.42
C SER A 131 -3.97 -18.42 2.66
N LEU A 132 -3.41 -17.33 3.22
CA LEU A 132 -1.99 -17.24 3.56
C LEU A 132 -1.68 -17.90 4.92
N GLU A 133 -2.61 -17.83 5.88
CA GLU A 133 -2.50 -18.50 7.18
C GLU A 133 -2.61 -20.04 7.04
N GLU A 134 -3.47 -20.55 6.15
CA GLU A 134 -3.59 -21.98 5.86
C GLU A 134 -2.34 -22.56 5.15
N GLY A 135 -1.64 -21.74 4.36
CA GLY A 135 -0.41 -22.14 3.67
C GLY A 135 0.82 -22.32 4.58
N ALA A 136 0.80 -21.75 5.80
CA ALA A 136 1.90 -21.82 6.76
C ALA A 136 1.90 -23.08 7.65
N LEU A 137 0.85 -23.92 7.57
CA LEU A 137 0.69 -25.13 8.39
C LEU A 137 0.97 -26.44 7.64
N VAL A 138 1.51 -26.38 6.42
CA VAL A 138 1.95 -27.56 5.68
C VAL A 138 3.45 -27.47 5.42
N HIS A 139 4.24 -27.87 6.42
CA HIS A 139 5.48 -28.67 6.29
C HIS A 139 6.01 -29.09 7.66
#